data_AF-A0A3G3K146-F1
#
_entry.id   AF-A0A3G3K146-F1
#
_cell.length_a   1.000
_cell.length_b   1.000
_cell.length_c   1.000
_cell.angle_alpha   90.00
_cell.angle_beta   90.00
_cell.angle_gamma   90.00
#
_symmetry.space_group_name_H-M   'P 1'
#
loop_
_entity.id
_entity.type
_entity.pdbx_description
1 polymer ?
#
loop_
_entity_poly.entity_id
_entity_poly.type
_entity_poly.pdbx_seq_one_letter_code
_entity_poly.pdbx_strand_id
1 'polypeptide(L)'
;MTDSPQRNKPPQDINPWKTAGLVMGLGVELAVCVGLGWWLGTVYDERNGTDFGYLTGVIVGLVAGIGSAVALIRKFSGERRT
;
A
#
# COMPACT_ATOMS: atom_id res chain seq x y z
N MET A 1 -14.21 41.15 17.78
CA MET A 1 -15.04 40.01 17.37
C MET A 1 -15.00 39.91 15.86
N THR A 2 -14.13 39.05 15.33
CA THR A 2 -14.26 38.53 13.95
C THR A 2 -13.62 37.14 13.92
N ASP A 3 -14.19 36.22 14.70
CA ASP A 3 -14.03 34.79 14.42
C ASP A 3 -14.73 34.54 13.09
N SER A 4 -13.93 34.46 12.03
CA SER A 4 -14.42 34.02 10.73
C SER A 4 -14.89 32.58 10.89
N PRO A 5 -16.15 32.23 10.57
CA PRO A 5 -16.59 30.85 10.62
C PRO A 5 -15.70 30.08 9.65
N GLN A 6 -14.90 29.16 10.17
CA GLN A 6 -14.13 28.26 9.34
C GLN A 6 -15.13 27.60 8.40
N ARG A 7 -15.08 27.96 7.11
CA ARG A 7 -15.97 27.42 6.09
C ARG A 7 -15.62 25.95 5.98
N ASN A 8 -16.32 25.13 6.75
CA ASN A 8 -16.41 23.71 6.56
C ASN A 8 -16.87 23.52 5.12
N LYS A 9 -15.91 23.28 4.21
CA LYS A 9 -16.24 22.80 2.88
C LYS A 9 -17.05 21.52 3.12
N PRO A 10 -18.29 21.44 2.63
CA PRO A 10 -19.04 20.19 2.70
C PRO A 10 -18.15 19.08 2.10
N PRO A 11 -18.26 17.83 2.60
CA PRO A 11 -17.41 16.73 2.15
C PRO A 11 -17.37 16.75 0.63
N GLN A 12 -16.17 16.93 0.07
CA GLN A 12 -15.96 16.74 -1.37
C GLN A 12 -16.57 15.39 -1.71
N ASP A 13 -17.46 15.37 -2.68
CA ASP A 13 -18.12 14.21 -3.25
C ASP A 13 -17.23 12.95 -3.20
N ILE A 14 -17.41 12.14 -2.16
CA ILE A 14 -16.74 10.85 -2.06
C ILE A 14 -17.43 9.96 -3.09
N ASN A 15 -16.95 9.97 -4.33
CA ASN A 15 -17.43 9.04 -5.35
C ASN A 15 -16.99 7.62 -4.95
N PRO A 16 -17.92 6.72 -4.58
CA PRO A 16 -17.56 5.39 -4.09
C PRO A 16 -16.75 4.58 -5.10
N TRP A 17 -17.01 4.77 -6.40
CA TRP A 17 -16.26 4.12 -7.47
C TRP A 17 -14.82 4.60 -7.55
N LYS A 18 -14.57 5.88 -7.30
CA LYS A 18 -13.21 6.44 -7.24
C LYS A 18 -12.43 5.85 -6.06
N THR A 19 -13.06 5.78 -4.89
CA THR A 19 -12.45 5.18 -3.70
C THR A 19 -12.17 3.69 -3.91
N ALA A 20 -13.11 2.95 -4.50
CA ALA A 20 -12.94 1.54 -4.81
C ALA A 20 -11.76 1.31 -5.78
N GLY A 21 -11.62 2.13 -6.82
CA GLY A 21 -10.48 2.06 -7.74
C GLY A 21 -9.12 2.28 -7.06
N LEU A 22 -9.05 3.24 -6.13
CA LEU A 22 -7.83 3.49 -5.35
C LEU A 22 -7.48 2.31 -4.44
N VAL A 23 -8.48 1.74 -3.75
CA VAL A 23 -8.28 0.57 -2.88
C VAL A 23 -7.87 -0.65 -3.70
N MET A 24 -8.48 -0.87 -4.86
CA MET A 24 -8.09 -1.95 -5.78
C MET A 24 -6.66 -1.78 -6.26
N GLY A 25 -6.23 -0.56 -6.61
CA GLY A 25 -4.84 -0.29 -6.98
C GLY A 25 -3.86 -0.69 -5.88
N LEU A 26 -4.14 -0.34 -4.62
CA LEU A 26 -3.34 -0.75 -3.47
C LEU A 26 -3.36 -2.28 -3.27
N GLY A 27 -4.52 -2.91 -3.47
CA GLY A 27 -4.65 -4.37 -3.40
C GLY A 27 -3.82 -5.10 -4.45
N VAL A 28 -3.82 -4.60 -5.69
CA VAL A 28 -3.00 -5.15 -6.79
C VAL A 28 -1.51 -4.97 -6.50
N GLU A 29 -1.08 -3.79 -6.06
CA GLU A 29 0.32 -3.55 -5.68
C GLU A 29 0.76 -4.52 -4.58
N LEU A 30 -0.05 -4.68 -3.54
CA LEU A 30 0.22 -5.61 -2.45
C LEU A 30 0.31 -7.06 -2.92
N ALA A 31 -0.64 -7.48 -3.76
CA ALA A 31 -0.66 -8.83 -4.32
C ALA A 31 0.59 -9.11 -5.17
N VAL A 32 1.06 -8.13 -5.94
CA VAL A 32 2.30 -8.24 -6.72
C VAL A 32 3.51 -8.37 -5.81
N CYS A 33 3.65 -7.52 -4.79
CA CYS A 33 4.79 -7.59 -3.86
C CYS A 33 4.83 -8.92 -3.10
N VAL A 34 3.69 -9.39 -2.59
CA VAL A 34 3.59 -10.68 -1.88
C VAL A 34 3.82 -11.85 -2.82
N GLY A 35 3.23 -11.83 -4.02
CA GLY A 35 3.40 -12.88 -5.02
C GLY A 35 4.85 -13.01 -5.49
N LEU A 36 5.54 -11.89 -5.71
CA LEU A 36 6.97 -11.88 -6.04
C LEU A 36 7.81 -12.39 -4.87
N GLY A 37 7.48 -11.98 -3.64
CA GLY A 37 8.15 -12.47 -2.42
C GLY A 37 8.03 -13.98 -2.27
N TRP A 38 6.82 -14.51 -2.42
CA TRP A 38 6.56 -15.95 -2.41
C TRP A 38 7.36 -16.68 -3.49
N TRP A 39 7.29 -16.21 -4.74
CA TRP A 39 7.98 -16.84 -5.87
C TRP A 39 9.51 -16.86 -5.71
N LEU A 40 10.10 -15.75 -5.25
CA LEU A 40 11.53 -15.71 -4.95
C LEU A 40 11.89 -16.65 -3.79
N GLY A 41 11.02 -16.73 -2.78
CA GLY A 41 11.18 -17.62 -1.65
C GLY A 41 11.10 -19.10 -2.04
N THR A 42 10.19 -19.49 -2.92
CA THR A 42 10.08 -20.87 -3.42
C THR A 42 11.29 -21.25 -4.27
N VAL A 43 11.75 -20.35 -5.15
CA VAL A 43 12.95 -20.59 -5.97
C VAL A 43 14.20 -20.72 -5.08
N TYR A 44 14.25 -19.99 -3.96
CA TYR A 44 15.31 -20.11 -2.98
C TYR A 44 15.26 -21.45 -2.23
N ASP A 45 14.07 -21.88 -1.83
CA ASP A 45 13.84 -23.19 -1.19
C ASP A 45 14.29 -24.35 -2.10
N GLU A 46 13.89 -24.34 -3.37
CA GLU A 46 14.29 -25.36 -4.36
C GLU A 46 15.81 -25.45 -4.54
N ARG A 47 16.55 -24.34 -4.40
CA ARG A 47 18.00 -24.31 -4.59
C ARG A 47 18.79 -24.70 -3.35
N ASN A 48 18.26 -24.40 -2.16
CA ASN A 48 18.99 -24.58 -0.90
C ASN A 48 18.48 -25.76 -0.07
N GLY A 49 17.44 -26.46 -0.53
CA GLY A 49 16.85 -27.59 0.21
C GLY A 49 16.22 -27.17 1.54
N THR A 50 15.82 -25.90 1.62
CA THR A 50 15.07 -25.32 2.75
C THR A 50 13.57 -25.38 2.42
N ASP A 51 12.73 -25.27 3.45
CA ASP A 51 11.26 -25.32 3.35
C ASP A 51 10.61 -24.07 3.97
N PHE A 52 11.39 -22.99 4.18
CA PHE A 52 10.96 -21.77 4.89
C PHE A 52 11.20 -20.48 4.09
N GLY A 53 11.86 -20.56 2.94
CA GLY A 53 12.16 -19.46 2.04
C GLY A 53 10.89 -18.84 1.47
N TYR A 54 9.88 -19.63 1.09
CA TYR A 54 8.58 -19.12 0.63
C TYR A 54 7.88 -18.28 1.71
N LEU A 55 7.93 -18.73 2.97
CA LEU A 55 7.31 -18.02 4.10
C LEU A 55 8.04 -16.72 4.38
N THR A 56 9.37 -16.76 4.41
CA THR A 56 10.22 -15.57 4.57
C THR A 56 9.98 -14.58 3.44
N GLY A 57 9.90 -15.08 2.21
CA GLY A 57 9.61 -14.31 1.01
C GLY A 57 8.25 -13.61 1.07
N VAL A 58 7.19 -14.30 1.50
CA VAL A 58 5.86 -13.70 1.71
C VAL A 58 5.90 -12.58 2.74
N ILE A 59 6.59 -12.78 3.88
CA ILE A 59 6.69 -11.77 4.93
C ILE A 59 7.44 -10.53 4.41
N VAL A 60 8.57 -10.73 3.74
CA VAL A 60 9.35 -9.64 3.15
C VAL A 60 8.53 -8.91 2.08
N GLY A 61 7.83 -9.64 1.20
CA GLY A 61 6.95 -9.08 0.18
C GLY A 61 5.81 -8.26 0.79
N LEU A 62 5.21 -8.73 1.88
CA LEU A 62 4.16 -8.02 2.60
C LEU A 62 4.67 -6.71 3.21
N VAL A 63 5.80 -6.76 3.91
CA VAL A 63 6.43 -5.57 4.52
C VAL A 63 6.80 -4.55 3.45
N ALA A 64 7.36 -5.00 2.32
CA ALA A 64 7.70 -4.13 1.21
C ALA A 64 6.46 -3.48 0.57
N GLY A 65 5.39 -4.26 0.34
CA GLY A 65 4.14 -3.76 -0.23
C GLY A 65 3.43 -2.74 0.68
N ILE A 66 3.33 -3.02 1.99
CA ILE A 66 2.78 -2.06 2.96
C ILE A 66 3.67 -0.81 3.03
N GLY A 67 5.00 -0.98 3.08
CA GLY A 67 5.94 0.14 3.11
C GLY A 67 5.79 1.06 1.89
N SER A 68 5.66 0.48 0.70
CA SER A 68 5.38 1.20 -0.55
C SER A 68 4.08 1.99 -0.47
N ALA A 69 2.96 1.33 -0.12
CA ALA A 69 1.67 1.97 0.00
C ALA A 69 1.69 3.16 0.99
N VAL A 70 2.30 2.98 2.16
CA VAL A 70 2.44 4.04 3.17
C VAL A 70 3.29 5.20 2.63
N ALA A 71 4.40 4.92 1.95
CA ALA A 71 5.25 5.96 1.36
C ALA A 71 4.51 6.77 0.29
N LEU A 72 3.75 6.11 -0.58
CA LEU A 72 2.90 6.76 -1.59
C LEU A 72 1.84 7.64 -0.92
N ILE A 73 1.10 7.09 0.06
CA ILE A 73 0.08 7.86 0.79
C ILE A 73 0.72 9.08 1.45
N ARG A 74 1.87 8.95 2.11
CA ARG A 74 2.56 10.07 2.76
C ARG A 74 3.03 11.12 1.76
N LYS A 75 3.56 10.68 0.60
CA LYS A 75 4.01 11.58 -0.47
C LYS A 75 2.83 12.38 -1.03
N PHE A 76 1.74 11.71 -1.39
CA PHE A 76 0.61 12.35 -2.05
C PHE A 76 -0.35 13.07 -1.08
N SER A 77 -0.40 12.65 0.20
CA SER A 77 -1.20 13.35 1.23
C SER A 77 -0.44 14.48 1.92
N GLY A 78 0.90 14.46 1.87
CA GLY A 78 1.79 15.41 2.56
C GLY A 78 2.03 16.73 1.82
N GLU A 79 1.75 16.82 0.52
CA GLU A 79 2.01 18.01 -0.32
C GLU A 79 0.92 19.11 -0.17
N ARG A 80 0.43 19.34 1.06
CA ARG A 80 -0.48 20.46 1.39
C ARG A 80 0.00 21.26 2.61
N ARG A 81 1.32 21.42 2.74
CA ARG A 81 1.95 22.39 3.64
C ARG A 81 3.25 22.94 3.03
N THR A 82 3.11 23.88 2.11
CA THR A 82 3.97 25.08 1.98
C THR A 82 3.23 26.10 1.14
#